data_AF-A0A1Z9C500-F1
#
_entry.id   AF-A0A1Z9C500-F1
#
_cell.length_a   1.000
_cell.length_b   1.000
_cell.length_c   1.000
_cell.angle_alpha   90.00
_cell.angle_beta   90.00
_cell.angle_gamma   90.00
#
_symmetry.space_group_name_H-M   'P 1'
#
loop_
_entity.id
_entity.type
_entity.pdbx_description
1 polymer ?
#
loop_
_entity_poly.entity_id
_entity_poly.type
_entity_poly.pdbx_seq_one_letter_code
_entity_poly.pdbx_strand_id
1 'polypeptide(L)'
;ESEPFDAEGQLTWDGELPVLKFNFDIEQELTSDEFKGITVLVSAVGTVVARGERLEIEQPVLAIDPVENGLRVSWAPGNYVLEASPEPTFAEPKRINLEEGQTEQIEQPDPKYSQSFFRLRVI
;
A
#
# COMPACT_ATOMS: atom_id res chain seq x y z
N GLU A 1 33.46 10.34 -17.50
CA GLU A 1 32.31 9.95 -16.67
C GLU A 1 31.61 8.81 -17.39
N SER A 2 31.05 7.85 -16.65
CA SER A 2 30.31 6.75 -17.25
C SER A 2 28.89 7.21 -17.58
N GLU A 3 28.39 6.86 -18.75
CA GLU A 3 27.01 7.17 -19.13
C GLU A 3 26.02 6.36 -18.27
N PRO A 4 24.87 6.94 -17.88
CA PRO A 4 23.81 6.19 -17.26
C PRO A 4 23.28 5.13 -18.24
N PHE A 5 22.90 3.97 -17.73
CA PHE A 5 22.26 2.92 -18.50
C PHE A 5 20.97 2.48 -17.81
N ASP A 6 19.99 2.09 -18.62
CA ASP A 6 18.75 1.49 -18.15
C ASP A 6 18.90 -0.04 -18.09
N ALA A 7 18.32 -0.66 -17.06
CA ALA A 7 18.30 -2.11 -16.90
C ALA A 7 16.87 -2.61 -16.71
N GLU A 8 16.51 -3.66 -17.45
CA GLU A 8 15.25 -4.38 -17.28
C GLU A 8 15.43 -5.48 -16.22
N GLY A 9 14.50 -5.56 -15.28
CA GLY A 9 14.51 -6.57 -14.22
C GLY A 9 13.13 -7.16 -13.99
N GLN A 10 13.09 -8.36 -13.42
CA GLN A 10 11.84 -9.04 -13.10
C GLN A 10 11.52 -8.85 -11.62
N LEU A 11 10.33 -8.33 -11.32
CA LEU A 11 9.78 -8.34 -9.97
C LEU A 11 9.26 -9.75 -9.67
N THR A 12 9.83 -10.38 -8.64
CA THR A 12 9.46 -11.74 -8.21
C THR A 12 8.93 -11.69 -6.78
N TRP A 13 8.08 -12.64 -6.40
CA TRP A 13 7.62 -12.78 -5.02
C TRP A 13 8.51 -13.78 -4.28
N ASP A 14 9.06 -13.39 -3.12
CA ASP A 14 9.79 -14.27 -2.21
C ASP A 14 9.04 -14.31 -0.86
N GLY A 15 8.22 -15.33 -0.67
CA GLY A 15 7.21 -15.35 0.38
C GLY A 15 6.14 -14.28 0.13
N GLU A 16 5.89 -13.43 1.13
CA GLU A 16 4.87 -12.36 1.07
C GLU A 16 5.43 -11.01 0.60
N LEU A 17 6.74 -10.92 0.30
CA LEU A 17 7.39 -9.67 -0.08
C LEU A 17 7.77 -9.66 -1.56
N PRO A 18 7.52 -8.55 -2.28
CA PRO A 18 8.05 -8.37 -3.62
C PRO A 18 9.56 -8.14 -3.54
N VAL A 19 10.31 -8.86 -4.37
CA VAL A 19 11.76 -8.80 -4.49
C VAL A 19 12.12 -8.49 -5.94
N LEU A 20 12.80 -7.37 -6.13
CA LEU A 20 13.37 -6.98 -7.41
C LEU A 20 14.82 -7.42 -7.44
N LYS A 21 15.16 -8.29 -8.39
CA LYS A 21 16.54 -8.79 -8.60
C LYS A 21 17.06 -8.31 -9.95
N PHE A 22 18.23 -7.71 -9.93
CA PHE A 22 18.99 -7.36 -11.12
C PHE A 22 20.31 -8.10 -11.12
N ASN A 23 20.55 -8.88 -12.16
CA ASN A 23 21.87 -9.43 -12.45
C ASN A 23 22.47 -8.59 -13.56
N PHE A 24 23.72 -8.18 -13.40
CA PHE A 24 24.44 -7.47 -14.43
C PHE A 24 25.80 -8.12 -14.65
N ASP A 25 26.21 -8.12 -15.90
CA ASP A 25 27.56 -8.47 -16.33
C ASP A 25 28.19 -7.20 -16.89
N ILE A 26 29.28 -6.76 -16.27
CA ILE A 26 30.08 -5.64 -16.78
C ILE A 26 31.30 -6.23 -17.44
N GLU A 27 31.48 -5.95 -18.74
CA GLU A 27 32.75 -6.09 -19.43
C GLU A 27 33.41 -4.73 -19.53
N GLN A 28 34.57 -4.58 -18.90
CA GLN A 28 35.35 -3.35 -18.96
C GLN A 28 36.66 -3.59 -19.70
N GLU A 29 36.95 -2.76 -20.70
CA GLU A 29 38.26 -2.67 -21.33
C GLU A 29 39.15 -1.72 -20.52
N LEU A 30 40.26 -2.24 -19.98
CA LEU A 30 41.25 -1.46 -19.25
C LEU A 30 42.45 -1.16 -20.15
N THR A 31 42.66 0.12 -20.45
CA THR A 31 43.87 0.59 -21.13
C THR A 31 44.83 1.16 -20.09
N SER A 32 45.96 0.50 -19.88
CA SER A 32 47.02 0.96 -18.97
C SER A 32 48.31 1.19 -19.72
N ASP A 33 49.03 2.27 -19.37
CA ASP A 33 50.34 2.57 -19.93
C ASP A 33 51.40 1.51 -19.61
N GLU A 34 51.21 0.70 -18.57
CA GLU A 34 52.03 -0.47 -18.25
C GLU A 34 51.79 -1.65 -19.20
N PHE A 35 50.64 -1.68 -19.89
CA PHE A 35 50.19 -2.80 -20.74
C PHE A 35 49.91 -2.35 -22.17
N LYS A 36 50.76 -1.47 -22.74
CA LYS A 36 50.61 -0.99 -24.12
C LYS A 36 50.46 -2.16 -25.11
N GLY A 37 49.26 -2.27 -25.69
CA GLY A 37 48.93 -3.28 -26.71
C GLY A 37 48.15 -4.50 -26.20
N ILE A 38 47.77 -4.56 -24.92
CA ILE A 38 46.98 -5.65 -24.35
C ILE A 38 45.64 -5.10 -23.85
N THR A 39 44.55 -5.49 -24.51
CA THR A 39 43.18 -5.27 -24.03
C THR A 39 42.86 -6.32 -22.97
N VAL A 40 42.61 -5.88 -21.73
CA VAL A 40 42.15 -6.77 -20.65
C VAL A 40 40.64 -6.59 -20.50
N LEU A 41 39.91 -7.69 -20.69
CA LEU A 41 38.47 -7.79 -20.43
C LEU A 41 38.27 -8.30 -19.01
N VAL A 42 37.64 -7.50 -18.16
CA VAL A 42 37.23 -7.92 -16.81
C VAL A 42 35.72 -8.11 -16.81
N SER A 43 35.27 -9.34 -16.53
CA SER A 43 33.86 -9.66 -16.34
C SER A 43 33.54 -9.66 -14.84
N ALA A 44 32.62 -8.80 -14.41
CA ALA A 44 32.11 -8.79 -13.04
C ALA A 44 30.61 -9.12 -13.04
N VAL A 45 30.23 -10.15 -12.28
CA VAL A 45 28.83 -10.54 -12.07
C VAL A 45 28.38 -9.98 -10.72
N GLY A 46 27.33 -9.17 -10.72
CA GLY A 46 26.75 -8.61 -9.50
C GLY A 46 25.24 -8.84 -9.43
N THR A 47 24.72 -9.01 -8.21
CA THR A 47 23.27 -9.09 -7.94
C THR A 47 22.86 -7.99 -6.98
N VAL A 48 21.92 -7.14 -7.39
CA VAL A 48 21.24 -6.19 -6.49
C VAL A 48 19.89 -6.77 -6.09
N VAL A 49 19.59 -6.73 -4.78
CA VAL A 49 18.32 -7.19 -4.21
C VAL A 49 17.66 -6.04 -3.47
N ALA A 50 16.54 -5.54 -3.99
CA ALA A 50 15.68 -4.61 -3.26
C ALA A 50 14.49 -5.38 -2.67
N ARG A 51 14.31 -5.30 -1.35
CA ARG A 51 13.17 -5.88 -0.62
C ARG A 51 12.20 -4.75 -0.30
N GLY A 52 10.96 -4.85 -0.76
CA GLY A 52 9.92 -3.89 -0.38
C GLY A 52 9.55 -4.05 1.11
N GLU A 53 9.20 -2.95 1.78
CA GLU A 53 8.51 -3.01 3.07
C GLU A 53 7.03 -3.31 2.86
N ARG A 54 6.46 -4.17 3.70
CA ARG A 54 5.00 -4.39 3.71
C ARG A 54 4.36 -3.17 4.36
N LEU A 55 3.59 -2.42 3.57
CA LEU A 55 2.66 -1.43 4.10
C LEU A 55 1.49 -2.16 4.75
N GLU A 56 1.58 -2.40 6.07
CA GLU A 56 0.43 -2.82 6.86
C GLU A 56 -0.47 -1.58 7.06
N ILE A 57 -1.48 -1.45 6.20
CA ILE A 57 -2.55 -0.49 6.42
C ILE A 57 -3.48 -1.13 7.45
N GLU A 58 -3.25 -0.83 8.74
CA GLU A 58 -4.22 -1.17 9.79
C GLU A 58 -5.55 -0.47 9.47
N GLN A 59 -6.52 -1.23 8.97
CA GLN A 59 -7.86 -0.69 8.77
C GLN A 59 -8.51 -0.50 10.13
N PRO A 60 -9.12 0.67 10.41
CA PRO A 60 -9.74 0.89 11.69
C PRO A 60 -10.93 -0.06 11.85
N VAL A 61 -10.96 -0.74 13.00
CA VAL A 61 -12.00 -1.74 13.30
C VAL A 61 -13.28 -1.02 13.66
N LEU A 62 -14.37 -1.39 12.97
CA LEU A 62 -15.70 -0.86 13.19
C LEU A 62 -16.59 -1.97 13.78
N ALA A 63 -17.12 -1.74 14.98
CA ALA A 63 -18.08 -2.63 15.62
C ALA A 63 -19.51 -2.14 15.36
N ILE A 64 -20.43 -3.08 15.16
CA ILE A 64 -21.84 -2.79 14.91
C ILE A 64 -22.67 -3.63 15.87
N ASP A 65 -23.43 -2.96 16.74
CA ASP A 65 -24.30 -3.59 17.72
C ASP A 65 -25.75 -3.09 17.57
N PRO A 66 -26.76 -3.96 17.68
CA PRO A 66 -28.15 -3.52 17.71
C PRO A 66 -28.48 -2.76 19.00
N VAL A 67 -29.26 -1.68 18.89
CA VAL A 67 -29.80 -0.92 20.02
C VAL A 67 -31.31 -0.69 19.86
N GLU A 68 -32.00 -0.28 20.92
CA GLU A 68 -33.47 -0.20 20.98
C GLU A 68 -34.10 0.57 19.81
N ASN A 69 -33.43 1.61 19.29
CA ASN A 69 -33.91 2.43 18.17
C ASN A 69 -32.89 2.57 17.03
N GLY A 70 -32.09 1.53 16.76
CA GLY A 70 -31.18 1.55 15.60
C GLY A 70 -29.95 0.66 15.74
N LEU A 71 -28.87 1.09 15.11
CA LEU A 71 -27.57 0.43 15.14
C LEU A 71 -26.56 1.36 15.79
N ARG A 72 -25.85 0.86 16.81
CA ARG A 72 -24.66 1.52 17.33
C ARG A 72 -23.48 1.10 16.48
N VAL A 73 -22.76 2.08 15.98
CA VAL A 73 -21.49 1.92 15.25
C VAL A 73 -20.39 2.51 16.13
N SER A 74 -19.34 1.75 16.45
CA SER A 74 -18.27 2.21 17.35
C SER A 74 -16.87 1.85 16.86
N TRP A 75 -15.88 2.62 17.30
CA TRP A 75 -14.48 2.53 16.85
C TRP A 75 -13.49 3.01 17.92
N ALA A 76 -12.21 2.64 17.77
CA ALA A 76 -11.13 3.14 18.63
C ALA A 76 -10.88 4.64 18.39
N PRO A 77 -10.38 5.42 19.37
CA PRO A 77 -10.06 6.83 19.17
C PRO A 77 -9.13 7.09 17.98
N GLY A 78 -9.40 8.15 17.21
CA GLY A 78 -8.57 8.57 16.08
C GLY A 78 -9.29 9.55 15.16
N ASN A 79 -8.58 10.01 14.13
CA ASN A 79 -9.11 10.96 13.15
C ASN A 79 -9.72 10.23 11.98
N TYR A 80 -11.05 10.14 11.96
CA TYR A 80 -11.77 9.34 10.98
C TYR A 80 -12.90 10.09 10.29
N VAL A 81 -13.26 9.58 9.11
CA VAL A 81 -14.52 9.86 8.42
C VAL A 81 -15.39 8.60 8.47
N LEU A 82 -16.59 8.73 9.02
CA LEU A 82 -17.61 7.69 8.96
C LEU A 82 -18.51 7.91 7.74
N GLU A 83 -18.70 6.84 6.95
CA GLU A 83 -19.56 6.85 5.77
C GLU A 83 -20.57 5.72 5.82
N ALA A 84 -21.80 6.01 5.39
CA ALA A 84 -22.88 5.05 5.21
C ALA A 84 -23.31 4.99 3.74
N SER A 85 -23.70 3.81 3.26
CA SER A 85 -24.21 3.64 1.89
C SER A 85 -25.28 2.53 1.82
N PRO A 86 -26.29 2.63 0.96
CA PRO A 86 -27.21 1.52 0.71
C PRO A 86 -26.57 0.38 -0.10
N GLU A 87 -25.40 0.61 -0.69
CA GLU A 87 -24.68 -0.34 -1.54
C GLU A 87 -23.27 -0.63 -1.02
N PRO A 88 -22.79 -1.88 -1.11
CA PRO A 88 -21.48 -2.28 -0.59
C PRO A 88 -20.30 -1.68 -1.38
N THR A 89 -20.56 -1.13 -2.56
CA THR A 89 -19.56 -0.46 -3.41
C THR A 89 -19.22 0.95 -2.90
N PHE A 90 -20.08 1.54 -2.06
CA PHE A 90 -19.99 2.95 -1.64
C PHE A 90 -19.87 3.91 -2.84
N ALA A 91 -20.61 3.67 -3.92
CA ALA A 91 -20.63 4.53 -5.10
C ALA A 91 -21.15 5.95 -4.77
N GLU A 92 -22.21 6.03 -3.97
CA GLU A 92 -22.78 7.28 -3.45
C GLU A 92 -22.86 7.21 -1.91
N PRO A 93 -21.76 7.46 -1.19
CA PRO A 93 -21.75 7.39 0.25
C PRO A 93 -22.26 8.68 0.88
N LYS A 94 -23.09 8.55 1.92
CA LYS A 94 -23.42 9.64 2.83
C LYS A 94 -22.34 9.74 3.91
N ARG A 95 -21.70 10.90 4.01
CA ARG A 95 -20.79 11.21 5.13
C ARG A 95 -21.59 11.54 6.38
N ILE A 96 -21.17 10.96 7.49
CA ILE A 96 -21.70 11.26 8.82
C ILE A 96 -20.66 12.16 9.51
N ASN A 97 -21.10 13.36 9.90
CA ASN A 97 -20.22 14.31 10.58
C ASN A 97 -19.99 13.83 12.01
N LEU A 98 -18.72 13.66 12.37
CA LEU A 98 -18.29 13.25 13.70
C LEU A 98 -17.82 14.47 14.50
N GLU A 99 -18.13 14.51 15.79
CA GLU A 99 -17.55 15.46 16.74
C GLU A 99 -16.09 15.09 17.06
N GLU A 100 -15.33 16.06 17.54
CA GLU A 100 -13.93 15.83 17.93
C GLU A 100 -13.86 14.79 19.06
N GLY A 101 -13.09 13.72 18.84
CA GLY A 101 -12.95 12.62 19.80
C GLY A 101 -14.15 11.66 19.88
N GLN A 102 -15.16 11.81 19.01
CA GLN A 102 -16.29 10.88 18.94
C GLN A 102 -15.81 9.47 18.54
N THR A 103 -16.28 8.46 19.28
CA THR A 103 -15.90 7.04 19.11
C THR A 103 -17.10 6.11 18.88
N GLU A 104 -18.31 6.67 18.88
CA GLU A 104 -19.52 5.94 18.57
C GLU A 104 -20.57 6.85 17.91
N GLN A 105 -21.43 6.26 17.10
CA GLN A 105 -22.56 6.90 16.44
C GLN A 105 -23.77 5.95 16.44
N ILE A 106 -24.96 6.48 16.73
CA ILE A 106 -26.21 5.72 16.64
C ILE A 106 -26.88 6.08 15.31
N GLU A 107 -26.99 5.10 14.42
CA GLU A 107 -27.63 5.24 13.12
C GLU A 107 -29.02 4.60 13.14
N GLN A 108 -29.99 5.35 12.65
CA GLN A 108 -31.35 4.87 12.45
C GLN A 108 -31.43 4.12 11.11
N PRO A 109 -32.22 3.05 11.02
CA PRO A 109 -32.52 2.42 9.74
C PRO A 109 -33.18 3.44 8.81
N ASP A 110 -32.67 3.57 7.59
CA ASP A 110 -33.33 4.41 6.58
C ASP A 110 -34.54 3.64 6.03
N PRO A 111 -35.78 4.13 6.16
CA PRO A 111 -36.97 3.43 5.67
C PRO A 111 -36.97 3.23 4.15
N LYS A 112 -36.13 3.97 3.40
CA LYS A 112 -35.98 3.84 1.95
C LYS A 112 -35.14 2.62 1.55
N TYR A 113 -34.29 2.12 2.43
CA TYR A 113 -33.32 1.06 2.11
C TYR A 113 -33.45 -0.11 3.09
N SER A 114 -33.43 -1.34 2.58
CA SER A 114 -33.54 -2.54 3.43
C SER A 114 -32.25 -2.86 4.20
N GLN A 115 -31.14 -2.23 3.83
CA GLN A 115 -29.83 -2.43 4.42
C GLN A 115 -28.97 -1.17 4.30
N SER A 116 -27.99 -1.05 5.19
CA SER A 116 -26.98 0.00 5.18
C SER A 116 -25.61 -0.62 5.43
N PHE A 117 -24.61 -0.16 4.68
CA PHE A 117 -23.21 -0.51 4.83
C PHE A 117 -22.47 0.66 5.45
N PHE A 118 -21.54 0.38 6.36
CA PHE A 118 -20.75 1.39 7.05
C PHE A 118 -19.27 1.17 6.77
N ARG A 119 -18.51 2.26 6.59
CA ARG A 119 -17.05 2.21 6.56
C ARG A 119 -16.46 3.39 7.31
N LEU A 120 -15.31 3.13 7.94
CA LEU A 120 -14.51 4.12 8.63
C LEU A 120 -13.19 4.31 7.87
N ARG A 121 -12.81 5.55 7.61
CA ARG A 121 -11.57 5.88 6.88
C ARG A 121 -10.74 6.86 7.69
N VAL A 122 -9.42 6.68 7.74
CA VAL A 122 -8.50 7.66 8.32
C VAL A 122 -8.55 8.95 7.49
N ILE A 123 -8.49 10.11 8.14
CA ILE A 123 -8.34 11.43 7.50
C ILE A 123 -6.90 11.65 7.09
#